data_AF-A0A7K3PJ34-F1
#
_entry.id   AF-A0A7K3PJ34-F1
#
_cell.length_a   1.000
_cell.length_b   1.000
_cell.length_c   1.000
_cell.angle_alpha   90.00
_cell.angle_beta   90.00
_cell.angle_gamma   90.00
#
_symmetry.space_group_name_H-M   'P 1'
#
loop_
_entity.id
_entity.type
_entity.pdbx_description
1 polymer ?
#
loop_
_entity_poly.entity_id
_entity_poly.type
_entity_poly.pdbx_seq_one_letter_code
_entity_poly.pdbx_strand_id
1 'polypeptide(L)'
;SSTALRELALRHLFTIPPTVVVLTPSGGRHLWLTGPPDHVVPNSAGRLAPGIDVRGAGGYLVGPGSRTRHGAYTVAPGTSHLPPAPCPPALLRLLLPA
;
A
#
# COMPACT_ATOMS: atom_id res chain seq x y z
N SER A 1 6.04 -7.80 2.70
CA SER A 1 6.34 -8.93 1.79
C SER A 1 5.10 -9.27 0.96
N SER A 2 5.25 -9.67 -0.31
CA SER A 2 4.11 -10.09 -1.16
C SER A 2 3.38 -11.30 -0.58
N THR A 3 4.09 -12.23 0.05
CA THR A 3 3.52 -13.38 0.75
C THR A 3 2.65 -12.95 1.92
N ALA A 4 3.16 -12.09 2.81
CA ALA A 4 2.42 -11.62 3.98
C ALA A 4 1.11 -10.90 3.59
N LEU A 5 1.14 -10.07 2.54
CA LEU A 5 -0.07 -9.42 2.03
C LEU A 5 -1.06 -10.43 1.45
N ARG A 6 -0.58 -11.43 0.72
CA ARG A 6 -1.42 -12.51 0.18
C ARG A 6 -2.08 -13.32 1.29
N GLU A 7 -1.34 -13.68 2.33
CA GLU A 7 -1.89 -14.38 3.49
C GLU A 7 -2.92 -13.54 4.24
N LEU A 8 -2.64 -12.25 4.46
CA LEU A 8 -3.60 -11.31 5.06
C LEU A 8 -4.89 -11.25 4.23
N ALA A 9 -4.75 -11.13 2.91
CA ALA A 9 -5.87 -11.11 1.96
C ALA A 9 -6.71 -12.39 2.01
N LEU A 10 -6.07 -13.56 2.08
CA LEU A 10 -6.75 -14.85 2.22
C LEU A 10 -7.48 -14.97 3.57
N ARG A 11 -6.82 -14.61 4.68
CA ARG A 11 -7.40 -14.68 6.02
C ARG A 11 -8.62 -13.78 6.20
N HIS A 12 -8.63 -12.61 5.56
CA HIS A 12 -9.68 -11.60 5.71
C HIS A 12 -10.57 -11.44 4.47
N LEU A 13 -10.48 -12.39 3.53
CA LEU A 13 -11.35 -12.48 2.35
C LEU A 13 -11.43 -11.18 1.53
N PHE A 14 -10.26 -10.65 1.14
CA PHE A 14 -10.19 -9.54 0.18
C PHE A 14 -9.20 -9.83 -0.95
N THR A 15 -9.33 -9.07 -2.03
CA THR A 15 -8.33 -8.95 -3.09
C THR A 15 -7.86 -7.52 -3.19
N ILE A 16 -6.66 -7.30 -3.71
CA ILE A 16 -6.20 -5.95 -4.06
C ILE A 16 -6.63 -5.67 -5.50
N PRO A 17 -7.45 -4.63 -5.75
CA PRO A 17 -7.82 -4.26 -7.11
C PRO A 17 -6.59 -3.76 -7.90
N PRO A 18 -6.62 -3.80 -9.24
CA PRO A 18 -5.60 -3.15 -10.05
C PRO A 18 -5.45 -1.69 -9.64
N THR A 19 -4.23 -1.29 -9.28
CA THR A 19 -3.91 0.05 -8.81
C THR A 19 -2.49 0.43 -9.22
N VAL A 20 -2.12 1.70 -9.07
CA VAL A 20 -0.72 2.12 -9.21
C VAL A 20 0.15 1.43 -8.16
N VAL A 21 1.26 0.86 -8.62
CA VAL A 21 2.25 0.19 -7.79
C VAL A 21 3.60 0.87 -7.98
N VAL A 22 4.26 1.25 -6.89
CA VAL A 22 5.62 1.80 -6.93
C VAL A 22 6.59 0.75 -6.40
N LEU A 23 7.59 0.38 -7.19
CA LEU A 23 8.69 -0.47 -6.79
C LEU A 23 9.70 0.36 -6.00
N THR A 24 10.10 -0.16 -4.86
CA THR A 24 11.10 0.48 -3.99
C THR A 24 12.50 -0.08 -4.26
N PRO A 25 13.58 0.69 -4.05
CA PRO A 25 14.94 0.22 -4.29
C PRO A 25 15.36 -0.96 -3.42
N SER A 26 14.72 -1.16 -2.26
CA SER A 26 14.98 -2.29 -1.36
C SER A 26 14.28 -3.60 -1.76
N GLY A 27 13.59 -3.63 -2.92
CA GLY A 27 12.83 -4.78 -3.40
C GLY A 27 11.39 -4.87 -2.89
N GLY A 28 10.96 -3.91 -2.06
CA GLY A 28 9.56 -3.75 -1.62
C GLY A 28 8.67 -3.03 -2.65
N ARG A 29 7.41 -2.81 -2.29
CA ARG A 29 6.41 -2.12 -3.13
C ARG A 29 5.52 -1.20 -2.30
N HIS A 30 5.12 -0.06 -2.86
CA HIS A 30 3.99 0.72 -2.38
C HIS A 30 2.76 0.40 -3.24
N LEU A 31 1.65 0.07 -2.61
CA LEU A 31 0.34 -0.03 -3.25
C LEU A 31 -0.44 1.22 -2.85
N TRP A 32 -0.84 2.05 -3.80
CA TRP A 32 -1.62 3.24 -3.46
C TRP A 32 -3.10 2.91 -3.57
N LEU A 33 -3.86 3.25 -2.54
CA LEU A 33 -5.30 3.04 -2.49
C LEU A 33 -5.95 4.32 -1.99
N THR A 34 -7.17 4.61 -2.46
CA THR A 34 -7.99 5.68 -1.91
C THR A 34 -8.84 5.17 -0.75
N GLY A 35 -9.03 5.99 0.26
CA GLY A 35 -10.00 5.76 1.33
C GLY A 35 -11.26 6.61 1.11
N PRO A 36 -12.41 6.21 1.69
CA PRO A 36 -13.59 7.06 1.71
C PRO A 36 -13.33 8.32 2.57
N PRO A 37 -13.95 9.47 2.24
CA PRO A 37 -13.59 10.79 2.80
C PRO A 37 -13.89 10.95 4.29
N ASP A 38 -14.79 10.13 4.83
CA ASP A 38 -15.24 10.10 6.22
C ASP A 38 -14.34 9.22 7.12
N HIS A 39 -13.33 8.53 6.54
CA HIS A 39 -12.46 7.63 7.27
C HIS A 39 -11.01 8.12 7.29
N VAL A 40 -10.49 8.34 8.50
CA VAL A 40 -9.09 8.71 8.70
C VAL A 40 -8.27 7.46 9.01
N VAL A 41 -7.48 7.00 8.03
CA VAL A 41 -6.54 5.89 8.23
C VAL A 41 -5.25 6.42 8.87
N PRO A 42 -4.84 5.93 10.06
CA PRO A 42 -3.60 6.37 10.69
C PRO A 42 -2.36 5.70 10.06
N ASN A 43 -1.19 6.27 10.34
CA ASN A 43 0.07 5.59 10.04
C ASN A 43 0.27 4.41 10.99
N SER A 44 0.83 3.31 10.48
CA SER A 44 1.28 2.20 11.32
C SER A 44 2.45 1.46 10.66
N ALA A 45 3.29 0.82 11.47
CA ALA A 45 4.39 -0.01 10.99
C ALA A 45 4.22 -1.43 11.54
N GLY A 46 4.21 -2.42 10.65
CA GLY A 46 4.08 -3.84 11.00
C GLY A 46 2.77 -4.26 11.70
N ARG A 47 1.77 -3.37 11.86
CA ARG A 47 0.54 -3.66 12.63
C ARG A 47 -0.31 -4.76 12.01
N LEU A 48 -0.43 -4.77 10.68
CA LEU A 48 -1.26 -5.75 9.97
C LEU A 48 -0.55 -7.11 9.84
N ALA A 49 0.75 -7.07 9.55
CA ALA A 49 1.64 -8.21 9.46
C ALA A 49 3.11 -7.74 9.38
N PRO A 50 4.09 -8.61 9.67
CA PRO A 50 5.49 -8.31 9.45
C PRO A 50 5.79 -7.83 8.02
N GLY A 51 6.47 -6.68 7.92
CA GLY A 51 6.83 -6.08 6.63
C GLY A 51 5.64 -5.53 5.84
N ILE A 52 4.56 -5.15 6.52
CA ILE A 52 3.46 -4.34 5.97
C ILE A 52 3.31 -3.09 6.84
N ASP A 53 3.59 -1.95 6.22
CA ASP A 53 3.41 -0.63 6.82
C ASP A 53 2.26 0.10 6.11
N VAL A 54 1.56 0.94 6.86
CA VAL A 54 0.46 1.78 6.37
C VAL A 54 0.87 3.23 6.48
N ARG A 55 0.79 3.96 5.37
CA ARG A 55 0.97 5.42 5.32
C ARG A 55 -0.36 6.07 4.95
N GLY A 56 -1.01 6.66 5.95
CA GLY A 56 -2.33 7.28 5.84
C GLY A 56 -2.28 8.78 6.10
N ALA A 57 -3.26 9.32 6.83
CA ALA A 57 -3.34 10.74 7.15
C ALA A 57 -2.09 11.24 7.87
N GLY A 58 -1.57 12.40 7.42
CA GLY A 58 -0.32 12.99 7.93
C GLY A 58 0.95 12.18 7.63
N GLY A 59 0.82 11.05 6.92
CA GLY A 59 1.94 10.23 6.48
C GLY A 59 2.49 10.69 5.13
N TYR A 60 3.75 10.35 4.89
CA TYR A 60 4.41 10.56 3.60
C TYR A 60 5.04 9.25 3.12
N LEU A 61 5.19 9.14 1.80
CA LEU A 61 5.93 8.09 1.13
C LEU A 61 6.83 8.71 0.08
N VAL A 62 7.94 8.02 -0.22
CA VAL A 62 8.80 8.43 -1.34
C VAL A 62 8.11 8.06 -2.65
N GLY A 63 7.92 9.06 -3.52
CA GLY A 63 7.20 8.92 -4.77
C GLY A 63 8.06 8.39 -5.93
N PRO A 64 7.41 7.92 -7.02
CA PRO A 64 8.12 7.48 -8.23
C PRO A 64 8.95 8.62 -8.83
N GLY A 65 10.10 8.27 -9.41
CA GLY A 65 11.09 9.22 -9.93
C GLY A 65 12.15 9.63 -8.90
N SER A 66 11.90 9.44 -7.60
CA SER A 66 12.88 9.70 -6.55
C SER A 66 14.07 8.74 -6.64
N ARG A 67 15.27 9.24 -6.36
CA ARG A 67 16.52 8.46 -6.36
C ARG A 67 17.21 8.55 -5.00
N THR A 68 17.74 7.42 -4.56
CA THR A 68 18.53 7.30 -3.32
C THR A 68 19.83 6.57 -3.62
N ARG A 69 20.72 6.46 -2.63
CA ARG A 69 21.93 5.62 -2.74
C ARG A 69 21.63 4.15 -3.05
N HIS A 70 20.43 3.68 -2.71
CA HIS A 70 20.01 2.28 -2.90
C HIS A 70 19.33 2.04 -4.25
N GLY A 71 19.13 3.08 -5.06
CA GLY A 71 18.46 3.01 -6.36
C GLY A 71 17.25 3.94 -6.46
N ALA A 72 16.42 3.70 -7.48
CA ALA A 72 15.28 4.54 -7.83
C ALA A 72 13.94 3.92 -7.44
N TYR A 73 13.00 4.77 -7.05
CA TYR A 73 11.59 4.41 -6.94
C TYR A 73 10.97 4.50 -8.34
N THR A 74 10.44 3.40 -8.84
CA THR A 74 9.89 3.32 -10.20
C THR A 74 8.45 2.83 -10.17
N VAL A 75 7.63 3.30 -11.10
CA VAL A 75 6.28 2.73 -11.25
C VAL A 75 6.42 1.34 -11.85
N ALA A 76 5.70 0.35 -11.30
CA ALA A 76 5.71 -1.00 -11.82
C ALA A 76 5.17 -1.03 -13.25
N PRO A 77 5.80 -1.78 -14.18
CA PRO A 77 5.35 -1.88 -15.56
C PRO A 77 3.86 -2.23 -15.66
N GLY A 78 3.14 -1.54 -16.55
CA GLY A 78 1.71 -1.76 -16.75
C GLY A 78 0.80 -1.14 -15.70
N THR A 79 1.31 -0.42 -14.70
CA THR A 79 0.47 0.21 -13.65
C THR A 79 0.44 1.74 -13.70
N SER A 80 1.27 2.37 -14.54
CA SER A 80 1.41 3.84 -14.62
C SER A 80 0.17 4.57 -15.11
N HIS A 81 -0.71 3.90 -15.85
CA HIS A 81 -1.96 4.45 -16.34
C HIS A 81 -3.13 4.25 -15.37
N LEU A 82 -2.93 3.48 -14.29
CA LEU A 82 -3.98 3.18 -13.33
C LEU A 82 -4.06 4.30 -12.29
N PRO A 83 -5.26 4.81 -11.95
CA PRO A 83 -5.43 5.63 -10.77
C PRO A 83 -5.26 4.78 -9.50
N PRO A 84 -4.98 5.40 -8.33
CA PRO A 84 -5.16 4.73 -7.05
C PRO A 84 -6.59 4.19 -6.91
N ALA A 85 -6.73 2.88 -6.74
CA ALA A 85 -8.02 2.23 -6.64
C ALA A 85 -8.64 2.37 -5.23
N PRO A 86 -9.97 2.27 -5.08
CA PRO A 86 -10.62 2.24 -3.78
C PRO A 86 -10.08 1.11 -2.89
N CYS A 87 -9.85 1.40 -1.61
CA CYS A 87 -9.46 0.41 -0.62
C CYS A 87 -10.57 -0.64 -0.46
N PRO A 88 -10.26 -1.95 -0.56
CA PRO A 88 -11.23 -3.00 -0.29
C PRO A 88 -11.87 -2.84 1.09
N PRO A 89 -13.21 -2.99 1.24
CA PRO A 89 -13.88 -2.79 2.53
C PRO A 89 -13.32 -3.67 3.67
N ALA A 90 -12.96 -4.91 3.38
CA ALA A 90 -12.39 -5.79 4.40
C ALA A 90 -10.99 -5.32 4.84
N LEU A 91 -10.16 -4.83 3.91
CA LEU A 91 -8.88 -4.21 4.25
C LEU A 91 -9.09 -2.91 5.03
N LEU A 92 -10.02 -2.05 4.62
CA LEU A 92 -10.31 -0.79 5.30
C LEU A 92 -10.65 -1.01 6.78
N ARG A 93 -11.48 -2.01 7.10
CA ARG A 93 -11.79 -2.38 8.49
C ARG A 93 -10.55 -2.73 9.31
N LEU A 94 -9.55 -3.37 8.70
CA LEU A 94 -8.29 -3.68 9.38
C LEU A 94 -7.41 -2.44 9.55
N LEU A 95 -7.47 -1.49 8.61
CA LEU A 95 -6.67 -0.26 8.60
C LEU A 95 -7.12 0.76 9.65
N LEU A 96 -8.40 0.76 9.99
CA LEU A 96 -8.96 1.66 10.98
C LEU A 96 -8.57 1.22 12.40
N PRO A 97 -8.48 2.17 13.35
CA PRO A 97 -8.47 1.84 14.77
C PRO A 97 -9.73 1.03 15.13
N ALA A 98 -9.58 0.13 16.11
CA ALA A 98 -10.72 -0.52 16.74
C ALA A 98 -11.49 0.48 17.62
#